data_AF-A0AAV2QKX6-F1
#
_entry.id   AF-A0AAV2QKX6-F1
#
_cell.length_a   1.000
_cell.length_b   1.000
_cell.length_c   1.000
_cell.angle_alpha   90.00
_cell.angle_beta   90.00
_cell.angle_gamma   90.00
#
_symmetry.space_group_name_H-M   'P 1'
#
loop_
_entity.id
_entity.type
_entity.pdbx_description
1 polymer ?
#
loop_
_entity_poly.entity_id
_entity_poly.type
_entity_poly.pdbx_seq_one_letter_code
_entity_poly.pdbx_strand_id
1 'polypeptide(L)'
;MFSVVIMIALMGFWQADGYIMDYMNERSVPGKCPGQFKESAGICYYFSSSNNEMVTWAKAKERCKEIGGGLGAEYTVGLAELNFERTWKSDGEMLQKIAKTDKNHWLGAKGTDRTWTWATSGRPLALENYAWSIKAPNPLGADNCLVAIVEILSGSTIKRAYIGNNVCNMTEGIHHFVCQLF
;
A
#
# COMPACT_ATOMS: atom_id res chain seq x y z
N MET A 1 19.11 47.76 68.98
CA MET A 1 18.92 47.98 67.54
C MET A 1 17.83 47.01 67.09
N PHE A 2 16.59 47.50 66.98
CA PHE A 2 15.43 46.72 66.54
C PHE A 2 15.32 46.78 65.01
N SER A 3 14.49 45.84 64.51
CA SER A 3 13.76 45.85 63.24
C SER A 3 14.31 44.92 62.16
N VAL A 4 13.51 44.20 61.38
CA VAL A 4 12.10 43.77 61.41
C VAL A 4 12.01 42.74 60.27
N VAL A 5 11.25 41.66 60.45
CA VAL A 5 10.87 40.70 59.40
C VAL A 5 9.96 41.39 58.38
N ILE A 6 10.25 41.28 57.08
CA ILE A 6 9.27 41.58 56.02
C ILE A 6 9.26 40.43 54.99
N MET A 7 8.21 39.61 55.06
CA MET A 7 7.67 38.88 53.92
C MET A 7 6.94 39.88 53.02
N ILE A 8 7.28 39.90 51.72
CA ILE A 8 6.35 40.35 50.68
C ILE A 8 6.30 39.25 49.63
N ALA A 9 5.18 38.54 49.61
CA ALA A 9 4.71 37.80 48.46
C ALA A 9 3.94 38.76 47.57
N LEU A 10 4.24 38.85 46.27
CA LEU A 10 3.28 39.21 45.22
C LEU A 10 3.76 38.74 43.83
N MET A 11 2.88 37.94 43.20
CA MET A 11 2.47 38.00 41.78
C MET A 11 3.42 37.49 40.68
N GLY A 12 3.19 36.23 40.32
CA GLY A 12 2.92 35.78 38.94
C GLY A 12 3.83 36.23 37.80
N PHE A 13 4.63 35.30 37.29
CA PHE A 13 4.91 35.19 35.87
C PHE A 13 4.90 33.72 35.47
N TRP A 14 3.97 33.36 34.59
CA TRP A 14 3.98 32.11 33.86
C TRP A 14 5.09 32.23 32.81
N GLN A 15 6.23 31.56 33.02
CA GLN A 15 7.15 31.29 31.92
C GLN A 15 6.73 29.96 31.32
N ALA A 16 5.97 30.02 30.23
CA ALA A 16 5.70 28.88 29.38
C ALA A 16 6.99 28.51 28.65
N ASP A 17 7.81 27.67 29.28
CA ASP A 17 8.99 27.13 28.64
C ASP A 17 8.55 26.08 27.60
N GLY A 18 8.57 26.53 26.34
CA GLY A 18 8.92 25.71 25.18
C GLY A 18 8.05 24.50 24.91
N TYR A 19 6.80 24.70 24.49
CA TYR A 19 6.18 23.74 23.57
C TYR A 19 6.98 23.76 22.25
N ILE A 20 7.98 22.90 22.15
CA ILE A 20 8.39 22.39 20.84
C ILE A 20 7.14 21.70 20.29
N MET A 21 6.53 22.33 19.29
CA MET A 21 5.57 21.68 18.42
C MET A 21 6.33 20.54 17.74
N ASP A 22 6.27 19.35 18.35
CA ASP A 22 6.83 18.11 17.85
C ASP A 22 5.95 17.62 16.67
N TYR A 23 5.92 18.44 15.62
CA TYR A 23 5.33 18.10 14.35
C TYR A 23 6.34 17.27 13.57
N MET A 24 6.04 15.97 13.49
CA MET A 24 6.54 15.00 12.50
C MET A 24 7.95 14.46 12.74
N ASN A 25 8.11 13.70 13.81
CA ASN A 25 9.05 12.58 13.81
C ASN A 25 8.38 11.32 14.39
N GLU A 26 7.44 10.74 13.63
CA GLU A 26 7.06 9.34 13.79
C GLU A 26 8.26 8.47 13.43
N ARG A 27 9.25 8.40 14.32
CA ARG A 27 10.13 7.24 14.38
C ARG A 27 9.21 6.03 14.56
N SER A 28 9.28 5.14 13.60
CA SER A 28 8.59 3.85 13.55
C SER A 28 8.40 3.26 14.95
N VAL A 29 7.16 3.33 15.46
CA VAL A 29 6.77 2.48 16.57
C VAL A 29 6.87 1.05 16.03
N PRO A 30 7.65 0.15 16.66
CA PRO A 30 7.68 -1.25 16.26
C PRO A 30 6.25 -1.79 16.19
N GLY A 31 5.78 -2.17 15.00
CA GLY A 31 4.42 -2.63 14.77
C GLY A 31 3.41 -1.59 14.27
N LYS A 32 3.84 -0.40 13.78
CA LYS A 32 2.96 0.47 12.98
C LYS A 32 3.61 0.83 11.64
N CYS A 33 2.85 0.65 10.57
CA CYS A 33 3.26 1.03 9.22
C CYS A 33 3.53 2.54 9.13
N PRO A 34 4.61 2.97 8.45
CA PRO A 34 4.97 4.38 8.36
C PRO A 34 4.00 5.15 7.45
N GLY A 35 3.79 6.43 7.79
CA GLY A 35 3.04 7.38 6.97
C GLY A 35 1.62 6.93 6.63
N GLN A 36 1.32 6.84 5.34
CA GLN A 36 -0.04 6.52 4.86
C GLN A 36 -0.31 5.01 4.72
N PHE A 37 0.67 4.16 4.99
CA PHE A 37 0.50 2.73 4.87
C PHE A 37 -0.41 2.18 5.97
N LYS A 38 -1.20 1.17 5.62
CA LYS A 38 -2.09 0.45 6.51
C LYS A 38 -1.58 -0.97 6.68
N GLU A 39 -1.45 -1.39 7.93
CA GLU A 39 -1.08 -2.76 8.24
C GLU A 39 -2.20 -3.73 7.84
N SER A 40 -1.79 -4.87 7.29
CA SER A 40 -2.63 -6.05 7.08
C SER A 40 -1.78 -7.28 7.30
N ALA A 41 -2.09 -8.03 8.37
CA ALA A 41 -1.38 -9.24 8.78
C ALA A 41 0.15 -9.11 8.74
N GLY A 42 0.70 -8.03 9.30
CA GLY A 42 2.15 -7.79 9.39
C GLY A 42 2.80 -7.16 8.16
N ILE A 43 2.05 -6.94 7.08
CA ILE A 43 2.54 -6.25 5.87
C ILE A 43 1.89 -4.87 5.75
N CYS A 44 2.66 -3.89 5.30
CA CYS A 44 2.22 -2.52 5.13
C CYS A 44 1.82 -2.24 3.67
N TYR A 45 0.56 -1.88 3.47
CA TYR A 45 0.00 -1.57 2.15
C TYR A 45 -0.54 -0.15 2.06
N TYR A 46 -0.34 0.49 0.91
CA TYR A 46 -1.03 1.73 0.52
C TYR A 46 -2.03 1.40 -0.59
N PHE A 47 -3.27 1.87 -0.46
CA PHE A 47 -4.33 1.66 -1.45
C PHE A 47 -4.69 3.00 -2.10
N SER A 48 -4.40 3.15 -3.39
CA SER A 48 -4.68 4.40 -4.10
C SER A 48 -6.18 4.71 -4.21
N SER A 49 -7.04 3.72 -4.00
CA SER A 49 -8.50 3.87 -3.94
C SER A 49 -8.96 4.82 -2.85
N SER A 50 -8.21 4.96 -1.75
CA SER A 50 -8.51 5.91 -0.67
C SER A 50 -8.46 7.37 -1.14
N ASN A 51 -7.62 7.66 -2.14
CA ASN A 51 -7.46 8.98 -2.74
C ASN A 51 -8.10 9.05 -4.15
N ASN A 52 -8.86 8.02 -4.53
CA ASN A 52 -9.43 7.85 -5.87
C ASN A 52 -8.43 8.03 -7.02
N GLU A 53 -7.17 7.68 -6.81
CA GLU A 53 -6.10 7.85 -7.81
C GLU A 53 -6.03 6.63 -8.73
N MET A 54 -6.21 6.86 -10.04
CA MET A 54 -6.14 5.83 -11.08
C MET A 54 -5.10 6.21 -12.12
N VAL A 55 -4.24 5.26 -12.47
CA VAL A 55 -3.12 5.49 -13.39
C VAL A 55 -2.82 4.22 -14.20
N THR A 56 -1.95 4.32 -15.20
CA THR A 56 -1.39 3.16 -15.92
C THR A 56 -0.47 2.36 -15.00
N TRP A 57 -0.17 1.11 -15.33
CA TRP A 57 0.69 0.27 -14.49
C TRP A 57 2.09 0.86 -14.30
N ALA A 58 2.69 1.41 -15.37
CA ALA A 58 4.00 2.05 -15.31
C ALA A 58 4.00 3.24 -14.35
N LYS A 59 2.98 4.10 -14.45
CA LYS A 59 2.81 5.24 -13.53
C LYS A 59 2.55 4.76 -12.10
N ALA A 60 1.74 3.72 -11.90
CA ALA A 60 1.50 3.16 -10.56
C ALA A 60 2.81 2.71 -9.89
N LYS A 61 3.71 2.07 -10.66
CA LYS A 61 5.04 1.68 -10.19
C LYS A 61 5.88 2.89 -9.79
N GLU A 62 5.86 3.97 -10.57
CA GLU A 62 6.54 5.22 -10.24
C GLU A 62 5.96 5.87 -8.98
N ARG A 63 4.63 5.93 -8.86
CA ARG A 63 3.95 6.48 -7.68
C ARG A 63 4.30 5.73 -6.40
N CYS A 64 4.38 4.40 -6.43
CA CYS A 64 4.85 3.63 -5.28
C CYS A 64 6.28 4.01 -4.86
N LYS A 65 7.19 4.21 -5.82
CA LYS A 65 8.56 4.64 -5.52
C LYS A 65 8.61 6.05 -4.95
N GLU A 66 7.81 6.98 -5.47
CA GLU A 66 7.74 8.36 -4.97
C GLU A 66 7.21 8.41 -3.53
N ILE A 67 6.19 7.59 -3.22
CA ILE A 67 5.69 7.43 -1.85
C ILE A 67 6.80 6.91 -0.94
N GLY A 68 7.55 5.89 -1.37
CA GLY A 68 8.70 5.36 -0.62
C GLY A 68 9.81 6.39 -0.39
N GLY A 69 10.15 7.17 -1.43
CA GLY A 69 11.15 8.25 -1.32
C GLY A 69 10.76 9.33 -0.31
N GLY A 70 9.45 9.56 -0.09
CA GLY A 70 8.95 10.45 0.94
C GLY A 70 9.06 9.90 2.37
N LEU A 71 9.27 8.59 2.54
CA LEU A 71 9.45 7.96 3.85
C LEU A 71 10.90 7.90 4.31
N GLY A 72 11.86 7.96 3.38
CA GLY A 72 13.29 7.83 3.66
C GLY A 72 13.96 6.73 2.84
N ALA A 73 15.29 6.76 2.81
CA ALA A 73 16.10 5.82 2.02
C ALA A 73 16.10 4.39 2.59
N GLU A 74 15.67 4.22 3.84
CA GLU A 74 15.57 2.95 4.53
C GLU A 74 14.37 2.10 4.08
N TYR A 75 13.38 2.69 3.40
CA TYR A 75 12.17 2.00 2.99
C TYR A 75 12.20 1.65 1.50
N THR A 76 11.98 0.37 1.18
CA THR A 76 11.75 -0.06 -0.19
C THR A 76 10.24 -0.14 -0.42
N VAL A 77 9.72 0.65 -1.36
CA VAL A 77 8.30 0.61 -1.72
C VAL A 77 8.14 0.30 -3.20
N GLY A 78 7.26 -0.66 -3.50
CA GLY A 78 6.92 -1.06 -4.85
C GLY A 78 5.44 -1.43 -4.97
N LEU A 79 5.01 -1.81 -6.17
CA LEU A 79 3.67 -2.40 -6.34
C LEU A 79 3.58 -3.73 -5.57
N ALA A 80 2.42 -3.99 -4.99
CA ALA A 80 2.21 -5.12 -4.08
C ALA A 80 2.41 -6.48 -4.76
N GLU A 81 3.04 -7.40 -4.05
CA GLU A 81 3.34 -8.75 -4.49
C GLU A 81 2.62 -9.77 -3.62
N LEU A 82 2.13 -10.84 -4.24
CA LEU A 82 1.59 -11.98 -3.48
C LEU A 82 2.72 -12.91 -3.03
N ASN A 83 2.45 -13.67 -1.97
CA ASN A 83 3.36 -14.61 -1.34
C ASN A 83 4.71 -13.97 -1.01
N PHE A 84 4.74 -12.66 -0.73
CA PHE A 84 5.91 -12.01 -0.17
C PHE A 84 5.99 -12.38 1.32
N GLU A 85 7.14 -12.87 1.78
CA GLU A 85 7.35 -13.39 3.14
C GLU A 85 6.40 -14.53 3.60
N ARG A 86 5.67 -15.16 2.66
CA ARG A 86 4.83 -16.35 2.84
C ARG A 86 3.65 -16.20 3.81
N THR A 87 3.07 -15.03 3.94
CA THR A 87 1.84 -14.82 4.72
C THR A 87 0.61 -14.84 3.82
N TRP A 88 0.08 -16.03 3.50
CA TRP A 88 -1.20 -16.18 2.76
C TRP A 88 -2.36 -15.36 3.38
N LYS A 89 -2.25 -15.04 4.67
CA LYS A 89 -3.16 -14.15 5.40
C LYS A 89 -3.09 -12.69 4.89
N SER A 90 -1.90 -12.12 4.66
CA SER A 90 -1.79 -10.73 4.16
C SER A 90 -2.31 -10.63 2.74
N ASP A 91 -1.99 -11.60 1.90
CA ASP A 91 -2.53 -11.72 0.54
C ASP A 91 -4.05 -11.77 0.55
N GLY A 92 -4.62 -12.64 1.38
CA GLY A 92 -6.08 -12.78 1.54
C GLY A 92 -6.74 -11.49 2.03
N GLU A 93 -6.16 -10.82 3.04
CA GLU A 93 -6.70 -9.56 3.55
C GLU A 93 -6.57 -8.40 2.54
N MET A 94 -5.47 -8.32 1.81
CA MET A 94 -5.27 -7.33 0.75
C MET A 94 -6.31 -7.52 -0.35
N LEU A 95 -6.49 -8.76 -0.85
CA LEU A 95 -7.50 -9.07 -1.87
C LEU A 95 -8.93 -8.83 -1.35
N GLN A 96 -9.22 -9.13 -0.09
CA GLN A 96 -10.52 -8.80 0.51
C GLN A 96 -10.76 -7.29 0.61
N LYS A 97 -9.73 -6.49 0.93
CA LYS A 97 -9.83 -5.03 0.93
C LYS A 97 -10.12 -4.52 -0.48
N ILE A 98 -9.45 -5.03 -1.51
CA ILE A 98 -9.72 -4.71 -2.92
C ILE A 98 -11.16 -5.08 -3.30
N ALA A 99 -11.63 -6.27 -2.92
CA ALA A 99 -12.99 -6.71 -3.23
C ALA A 99 -14.08 -5.76 -2.68
N LYS A 100 -13.83 -5.12 -1.54
CA LYS A 100 -14.75 -4.15 -0.92
C LYS A 100 -14.80 -2.81 -1.66
N THR A 101 -13.79 -2.45 -2.45
CA THR A 101 -13.80 -1.18 -3.17
C THR A 101 -14.66 -1.24 -4.43
N ASP A 102 -14.94 -2.44 -4.96
CA ASP A 102 -15.57 -2.66 -6.27
C ASP A 102 -14.77 -2.07 -7.44
N LYS A 103 -13.45 -2.04 -7.30
CA LYS A 103 -12.57 -1.44 -8.30
C LYS A 103 -11.34 -2.31 -8.51
N ASN A 104 -10.88 -2.33 -9.75
CA ASN A 104 -9.68 -3.06 -10.13
C ASN A 104 -8.43 -2.33 -9.66
N HIS A 105 -7.39 -3.09 -9.33
CA HIS A 105 -6.14 -2.56 -8.80
C HIS A 105 -4.92 -3.18 -9.47
N TRP A 106 -3.97 -2.38 -9.93
CA TRP A 106 -2.67 -2.86 -10.34
C TRP A 106 -1.89 -3.49 -9.18
N LEU A 107 -1.23 -4.59 -9.49
CA LEU A 107 -0.29 -5.32 -8.64
C LEU A 107 1.08 -5.44 -9.33
N GLY A 108 2.07 -5.93 -8.60
CA GLY A 108 3.47 -5.79 -8.96
C GLY A 108 4.01 -6.70 -10.05
N ALA A 109 3.24 -7.60 -10.67
CA ALA A 109 3.80 -8.45 -11.73
C ALA A 109 3.56 -7.89 -13.12
N LYS A 110 4.51 -8.17 -14.01
CA LYS A 110 4.36 -8.05 -15.45
C LYS A 110 4.82 -9.34 -16.12
N GLY A 111 4.30 -9.61 -17.30
CA GLY A 111 4.63 -10.85 -17.97
C GLY A 111 4.10 -10.97 -19.37
N THR A 112 4.37 -12.13 -19.94
CA THR A 112 3.69 -12.68 -21.11
C THR A 112 2.76 -13.79 -20.65
N ASP A 113 1.97 -14.37 -21.55
CA ASP A 113 1.01 -15.45 -21.23
C ASP A 113 1.63 -16.64 -20.48
N ARG A 114 2.95 -16.85 -20.56
CA ARG A 114 3.64 -18.01 -19.94
C ARG A 114 4.63 -17.66 -18.84
N THR A 115 5.03 -16.40 -18.74
CA THR A 115 6.14 -16.01 -17.84
C THR A 115 5.80 -14.70 -17.16
N TRP A 116 5.64 -14.75 -15.84
CA TRP A 116 5.32 -13.61 -15.01
C TRP A 116 6.41 -13.38 -13.98
N THR A 117 6.78 -12.12 -13.80
CA THR A 117 7.82 -11.72 -12.86
C THR A 117 7.35 -10.54 -12.04
N TRP A 118 7.55 -10.64 -10.73
CA TRP A 118 7.29 -9.54 -9.81
C TRP A 118 8.31 -8.42 -10.00
N ALA A 119 7.84 -7.19 -10.12
CA ALA A 119 8.62 -6.05 -10.56
C ALA A 119 9.54 -5.44 -9.49
N THR A 120 9.33 -5.79 -8.21
CA THR A 120 10.14 -5.31 -7.09
C THR A 120 11.14 -6.38 -6.66
N SER A 121 10.68 -7.59 -6.35
CA SER A 121 11.52 -8.70 -5.89
C SER A 121 12.21 -9.49 -7.01
N GLY A 122 11.73 -9.40 -8.25
CA GLY A 122 12.22 -10.20 -9.37
C GLY A 122 11.83 -11.68 -9.32
N ARG A 123 11.05 -12.11 -8.32
CA ARG A 123 10.62 -13.51 -8.18
C ARG A 123 9.64 -13.90 -9.30
N PRO A 124 9.61 -15.18 -9.71
CA PRO A 124 8.60 -15.66 -10.63
C PRO A 124 7.21 -15.69 -9.95
N LEU A 125 6.18 -15.34 -10.71
CA LEU A 125 4.78 -15.61 -10.36
C LEU A 125 4.33 -16.86 -11.12
N ALA A 126 4.09 -17.94 -10.38
CA ALA A 126 3.64 -19.23 -10.91
C ALA A 126 2.22 -19.12 -11.50
N LEU A 127 1.96 -19.87 -12.58
CA LEU A 127 0.62 -19.98 -13.18
C LEU A 127 -0.33 -20.78 -12.27
N GLU A 128 0.22 -21.61 -11.38
CA GLU A 128 -0.49 -22.40 -10.38
C GLU A 128 -0.84 -21.60 -9.12
N ASN A 129 -0.56 -20.28 -9.10
CA ASN A 129 -0.90 -19.45 -7.95
C ASN A 129 -2.42 -19.46 -7.71
N TYR A 130 -2.82 -19.76 -6.47
CA TYR A 130 -4.23 -19.90 -6.07
C TYR A 130 -5.09 -18.65 -6.31
N ALA A 131 -4.46 -17.47 -6.45
CA ALA A 131 -5.16 -16.21 -6.59
C ALA A 131 -5.63 -15.95 -8.03
N TRP A 132 -5.15 -16.68 -9.04
CA TRP A 132 -5.55 -16.46 -10.43
C TRP A 132 -7.07 -16.59 -10.59
N SER A 133 -7.67 -15.67 -11.34
CA SER A 133 -9.05 -15.83 -11.81
C SER A 133 -9.12 -17.07 -12.70
N ILE A 134 -10.28 -17.74 -12.73
CA ILE A 134 -10.50 -18.98 -13.50
C ILE A 134 -10.11 -18.83 -14.97
N LYS A 135 -10.22 -17.60 -15.51
CA LYS A 135 -9.89 -17.31 -16.91
C LYS A 135 -8.51 -16.70 -17.10
N ALA A 136 -7.71 -16.51 -16.04
CA ALA A 136 -6.45 -15.78 -16.12
C ALA A 136 -5.22 -16.68 -15.91
N PRO A 137 -4.06 -16.31 -16.49
CA PRO A 137 -3.86 -15.19 -17.42
C PRO A 137 -4.51 -15.46 -18.80
N ASN A 138 -5.18 -14.44 -19.34
CA ASN A 138 -5.76 -14.45 -20.68
C ASN A 138 -4.70 -14.01 -21.72
N PRO A 139 -4.69 -14.59 -22.93
CA PRO A 139 -3.79 -14.15 -23.99
C PRO A 139 -4.24 -12.79 -24.54
N LEU A 140 -3.73 -11.70 -23.97
CA LEU A 140 -4.01 -10.32 -24.39
C LEU A 140 -2.85 -9.69 -25.19
N GLY A 141 -1.76 -10.44 -25.41
CA GLY A 141 -0.58 -9.98 -26.14
C GLY A 141 0.72 -10.14 -25.34
N ALA A 142 1.77 -9.46 -25.78
CA ALA A 142 3.13 -9.63 -25.24
C ALA A 142 3.46 -8.73 -24.02
N ASP A 143 2.63 -7.74 -23.68
CA ASP A 143 2.88 -6.78 -22.60
C ASP A 143 1.70 -6.73 -21.61
N ASN A 144 1.65 -7.74 -20.74
CA ASN A 144 0.60 -7.92 -19.77
C ASN A 144 1.05 -7.47 -18.38
N CYS A 145 0.18 -6.72 -17.72
CA CYS A 145 0.37 -6.24 -16.36
C CYS A 145 -0.65 -6.87 -15.42
N LEU A 146 -0.21 -7.21 -14.21
CA LEU A 146 -1.04 -7.93 -13.25
C LEU A 146 -2.03 -6.97 -12.60
N VAL A 147 -3.31 -7.34 -12.66
CA VAL A 147 -4.41 -6.58 -12.06
C VAL A 147 -5.18 -7.49 -11.12
N ALA A 148 -5.53 -7.00 -9.94
CA ALA A 148 -6.56 -7.58 -9.12
C ALA A 148 -7.93 -7.16 -9.67
N ILE A 149 -8.70 -8.14 -10.15
CA ILE A 149 -10.03 -7.96 -10.74
C ILE A 149 -11.07 -8.33 -9.70
N VAL A 150 -12.05 -7.46 -9.49
CA VAL A 150 -13.18 -7.76 -8.60
C VAL A 150 -14.27 -8.48 -9.40
N GLU A 151 -14.59 -9.69 -8.99
CA GLU A 151 -15.62 -10.53 -9.61
C GLU A 151 -16.72 -10.87 -8.59
N ILE A 152 -17.96 -10.96 -9.07
CA ILE A 152 -19.10 -11.48 -8.30
C ILE A 152 -19.16 -12.99 -8.54
N LEU A 153 -19.22 -13.77 -7.47
CA LEU A 153 -19.43 -15.21 -7.59
C LEU A 153 -20.81 -15.48 -8.19
N SER A 154 -20.89 -16.33 -9.23
CA SER A 154 -22.14 -16.62 -9.93
C SER A 154 -23.23 -17.08 -8.95
N GLY A 155 -24.39 -16.41 -8.99
CA GLY A 155 -25.51 -16.65 -8.05
C GLY A 155 -25.31 -16.11 -6.64
N SER A 156 -24.32 -15.24 -6.40
CA SER A 156 -24.02 -14.66 -5.09
C SER A 156 -24.01 -13.13 -5.12
N THR A 157 -24.12 -12.51 -3.95
CA THR A 157 -23.80 -11.09 -3.72
C THR A 157 -22.37 -10.89 -3.22
N ILE A 158 -21.62 -11.98 -3.01
CA ILE A 158 -20.26 -11.95 -2.49
C ILE A 158 -19.30 -11.56 -3.62
N LYS A 159 -18.60 -10.45 -3.42
CA LYS A 159 -17.49 -9.99 -4.25
C LYS A 159 -16.17 -10.60 -3.76
N ARG A 160 -15.33 -11.01 -4.69
CA ARG A 160 -13.96 -11.45 -4.43
C ARG A 160 -13.01 -10.81 -5.43
N ALA A 161 -11.79 -10.54 -4.99
CA ALA A 161 -10.72 -10.10 -5.87
C ALA A 161 -9.84 -11.31 -6.22
N TYR A 162 -9.55 -11.45 -7.51
CA TYR A 162 -8.64 -12.44 -8.06
C TYR A 162 -7.55 -11.73 -8.86
N ILE A 163 -6.37 -12.34 -9.02
CA ILE A 163 -5.38 -11.80 -9.94
C ILE A 163 -5.74 -12.20 -11.37
N GLY A 164 -5.58 -11.26 -12.27
CA GLY A 164 -5.69 -11.43 -13.70
C GLY A 164 -4.70 -10.53 -14.41
N ASN A 165 -4.90 -10.34 -15.70
CA ASN A 165 -4.02 -9.52 -16.51
C ASN A 165 -4.80 -8.52 -17.36
N ASN A 166 -4.14 -7.40 -17.65
CA ASN A 166 -4.63 -6.38 -18.55
C ASN A 166 -3.44 -5.72 -19.28
N VAL A 167 -3.72 -5.01 -20.37
CA VAL A 167 -2.72 -4.31 -21.17
C VAL A 167 -2.12 -3.16 -20.36
N CYS A 168 -0.79 -3.10 -20.26
CA CYS A 168 -0.08 -2.19 -19.36
C CYS A 168 -0.32 -0.68 -19.64
N ASN A 169 -0.50 -0.31 -20.92
CA ASN A 169 -0.45 1.07 -21.41
C ASN A 169 -1.76 1.57 -22.06
N MET A 170 -2.90 0.94 -21.77
CA MET A 170 -4.17 1.35 -22.38
C MET A 170 -4.79 2.54 -21.63
N THR A 171 -5.27 3.56 -22.37
CA THR A 171 -5.96 4.74 -21.82
C THR A 171 -7.29 4.41 -21.12
N GLU A 172 -7.95 3.32 -21.52
CA GLU A 172 -9.12 2.73 -20.84
C GLU A 172 -8.71 1.76 -19.70
N GLY A 173 -7.41 1.49 -19.55
CA GLY A 173 -6.81 0.59 -18.55
C GLY A 173 -6.17 1.32 -17.38
N ILE A 174 -6.67 2.51 -17.00
CA ILE A 174 -6.27 3.13 -15.74
C ILE A 174 -6.99 2.43 -14.59
N HIS A 175 -6.22 1.94 -13.64
CA HIS A 175 -6.75 1.26 -12.45
C HIS A 175 -6.22 1.96 -11.22
N HIS A 176 -6.87 1.72 -10.08
CA HIS A 176 -6.22 1.97 -8.81
C HIS A 176 -4.98 1.06 -8.68
N PHE A 177 -4.20 1.22 -7.63
CA PHE A 177 -3.01 0.41 -7.40
C PHE A 177 -2.79 0.20 -5.92
N VAL A 178 -2.07 -0.88 -5.61
CA VAL A 178 -1.64 -1.18 -4.25
C VAL A 178 -0.13 -1.12 -4.19
N CYS A 179 0.40 -0.29 -3.31
CA CYS A 179 1.83 -0.32 -2.97
C CYS A 179 2.05 -1.16 -1.72
N GLN A 180 3.22 -1.76 -1.64
CA GLN A 180 3.70 -2.54 -0.52
C GLN A 180 5.05 -2.00 -0.09
N LEU A 181 5.27 -1.99 1.23
CA LEU A 181 6.56 -1.78 1.84
C LEU A 181 7.26 -3.14 1.99
N PHE A 182 8.52 -3.20 1.54
CA PHE A 182 9.39 -4.38 1.48
C PHE A 182 10.55 -4.25 2.46
#